data_AF-A0AB34FH98-F1
#
_entry.id   AF-A0AB34FH98-F1
#
_cell.length_a   1.000
_cell.length_b   1.000
_cell.length_c   1.000
_cell.angle_alpha   90.00
_cell.angle_beta   90.00
_cell.angle_gamma   90.00
#
_symmetry.space_group_name_H-M   'P 1'
#
loop_
_entity.id
_entity.type
_entity.pdbx_description
1 polymer ?
#
loop_
_entity_poly.entity_id
_entity_poly.type
_entity_poly.pdbx_seq_one_letter_code
_entity_poly.pdbx_strand_id
1 'polypeptide(L)'
;MFTLDGTRQYIRRNVFKTAKSQDSIPAPFLNGDGFVDFGPYDPSNPRNWSTARKWYITLCASFLAMVGNIASSIPSGCLRSISKELHVSEEAAGLSLTLYLLGYCAGPFLFAPISEFYGRRIIFRTTFPVYLAFSVLCAFAPNFGALLVGRFLAGTFVSAVLSNTPGVLADVWDHMERGNAMAIFSTSVWAGPSLGPIISGFLVLHKDWRWGFYVVACVSGLAALFMLTIPETNGSIILIERARRVRKARVSDYEGVQTKYEAAGFKLLDIYRTALTRPWALMLDTISLLCSIYMAVIFTLQYMLFTIYSSVFQDMRGWNEGVGQLPLLGTVVGAVPGALIIFYDTKRRRDKLKAGFDLEPEDRLTMSMVGGAGFAAAMFWFAWTAQYNEIHWLVPTIAGGLLSVSLILTFVSYLNYLVDSYVHYAASAIAVNTFARSIGSASAPLFTTYMFKAMGVGGGGSLIGGVAAVLAIVPFVFWRYGKKIRGRSNYTPSDAAVKADPEVGTPHPANHSLREFEEDTNVSRTGSNPAEAHPVNHSLREMEEGRQLSRTLSSQEEAR
;
A
#
# COMPACT_ATOMS: atom_id res chain seq x y z
N MET A 1 -42.10 -4.53 -3.14
CA MET A 1 -42.14 -4.74 -1.68
C MET A 1 -41.27 -5.95 -1.34
N PHE A 2 -39.95 -5.77 -1.37
CA PHE A 2 -38.96 -6.78 -1.00
C PHE A 2 -38.17 -6.20 0.17
N THR A 3 -38.38 -6.72 1.38
CA THR A 3 -37.80 -6.16 2.59
C THR A 3 -36.33 -6.56 2.71
N LEU A 4 -35.47 -5.56 2.96
CA LEU A 4 -34.02 -5.64 3.19
C LEU A 4 -33.63 -6.62 4.32
N ASP A 5 -34.58 -7.04 5.16
CA ASP A 5 -34.37 -8.01 6.22
C ASP A 5 -34.29 -9.46 5.72
N GLY A 6 -34.99 -9.83 4.64
CA GLY A 6 -34.94 -11.20 4.10
C GLY A 6 -33.56 -11.56 3.53
N THR A 7 -32.91 -10.62 2.85
CA THR A 7 -31.57 -10.81 2.26
C THR A 7 -30.48 -10.74 3.33
N ARG A 8 -30.64 -9.89 4.35
CA ARG A 8 -29.74 -9.85 5.52
C ARG A 8 -29.83 -11.12 6.36
N GLN A 9 -31.02 -11.72 6.47
CA GLN A 9 -31.22 -12.96 7.21
C GLN A 9 -30.65 -14.16 6.44
N TYR A 10 -30.68 -14.17 5.10
CA TYR A 10 -30.04 -15.22 4.30
C TYR A 10 -28.50 -15.15 4.37
N ILE A 11 -27.91 -13.95 4.27
CA ILE A 11 -26.44 -13.77 4.36
C ILE A 11 -25.92 -14.00 5.79
N ARG A 12 -26.68 -13.63 6.84
CA ARG A 12 -26.29 -13.93 8.23
C ARG A 12 -26.41 -15.41 8.59
N ARG A 13 -27.29 -16.17 7.93
CA ARG A 13 -27.58 -17.57 8.29
C ARG A 13 -26.54 -18.56 7.73
N ASN A 14 -25.78 -18.20 6.70
CA ASN A 14 -24.88 -19.13 5.99
C ASN A 14 -23.36 -18.84 6.08
N VAL A 15 -22.89 -17.80 6.77
CA VAL A 15 -21.43 -17.50 6.80
C VAL A 15 -20.79 -17.64 8.19
N PHE A 16 -21.57 -17.61 9.28
CA PHE A 16 -21.02 -17.71 10.64
C PHE A 16 -21.96 -18.43 11.62
N LYS A 17 -22.50 -19.60 11.24
CA LYS A 17 -22.91 -20.59 12.24
C LYS A 17 -21.73 -21.50 12.53
N THR A 18 -21.38 -21.58 13.81
CA THR A 18 -20.66 -22.69 14.40
C THR A 18 -21.33 -23.98 13.92
N ALA A 19 -20.77 -24.62 12.89
CA ALA A 19 -21.26 -25.90 12.39
C ALA A 19 -21.04 -26.92 13.51
N LYS A 20 -22.11 -27.20 14.25
CA LYS A 20 -22.15 -28.22 15.31
C LYS A 20 -22.56 -29.60 14.76
N SER A 21 -22.80 -29.74 13.45
CA SER A 21 -23.08 -31.04 12.82
C SER A 21 -21.99 -31.42 11.82
N GLN A 22 -21.51 -32.66 11.97
CA GLN A 22 -20.46 -33.31 11.18
C GLN A 22 -20.76 -33.32 9.66
N ASP A 23 -22.04 -33.29 9.27
CA ASP A 23 -22.49 -33.40 7.87
C ASP A 23 -22.57 -32.08 7.09
N SER A 24 -22.23 -30.93 7.69
CA SER A 24 -22.45 -29.60 7.08
C SER A 24 -21.17 -28.84 6.69
N ILE A 25 -20.00 -29.46 6.85
CA ILE A 25 -18.74 -28.84 6.43
C ILE A 25 -18.49 -29.26 4.97
N PRO A 26 -18.56 -28.34 4.00
CA PRO A 26 -18.26 -28.68 2.61
C PRO A 26 -16.81 -29.18 2.50
N ALA A 27 -16.63 -30.28 1.75
CA ALA A 27 -15.33 -30.88 1.53
C ALA A 27 -14.29 -29.82 1.12
N PRO A 28 -13.08 -29.81 1.72
CA PRO A 28 -12.04 -28.88 1.32
C PRO A 28 -11.60 -29.20 -0.11
N PHE A 29 -11.38 -28.16 -0.91
CA PHE A 29 -10.74 -28.33 -2.21
C PHE A 29 -9.26 -28.62 -1.97
N LEU A 30 -8.74 -29.67 -2.61
CA LEU A 30 -7.33 -30.07 -2.54
C LEU A 30 -6.68 -29.80 -3.90
N ASN A 31 -5.50 -29.18 -3.92
CA ASN A 31 -4.71 -29.07 -5.14
C ASN A 31 -4.15 -30.43 -5.58
N GLY A 32 -3.59 -30.51 -6.79
CA GLY A 32 -2.96 -31.73 -7.31
C GLY A 32 -1.88 -32.35 -6.41
N ASP A 33 -1.33 -31.55 -5.49
CA ASP A 33 -0.35 -31.97 -4.46
C ASP A 33 -0.98 -32.51 -3.15
N GLY A 34 -2.32 -32.56 -3.04
CA GLY A 34 -3.03 -33.03 -1.84
C GLY A 34 -3.16 -32.01 -0.69
N PHE A 35 -2.82 -30.74 -0.91
CA PHE A 35 -2.95 -29.67 0.10
C PHE A 35 -4.25 -28.87 -0.06
N VAL A 36 -4.81 -28.34 1.04
CA VAL A 36 -5.99 -27.46 0.99
C VAL A 36 -5.68 -26.17 0.26
N ASP A 37 -6.51 -25.85 -0.72
CA ASP A 37 -6.51 -24.57 -1.41
C ASP A 37 -7.94 -24.05 -1.65
N PHE A 38 -8.04 -22.84 -2.20
CA PHE A 38 -9.30 -22.24 -2.62
C PHE A 38 -9.75 -22.83 -3.95
N GLY A 39 -11.02 -23.23 -4.04
CA GLY A 39 -11.64 -23.50 -5.34
C GLY A 39 -11.76 -22.23 -6.18
N PRO A 40 -11.91 -22.32 -7.53
CA PRO A 40 -11.94 -21.17 -8.44
C PRO A 40 -12.97 -20.08 -8.06
N TYR A 41 -14.13 -20.48 -7.53
CA TYR A 41 -15.22 -19.59 -7.13
C TYR A 41 -15.51 -19.60 -5.62
N ASP A 42 -14.52 -19.95 -4.80
CA ASP A 42 -14.73 -20.04 -3.35
C ASP A 42 -15.03 -18.65 -2.74
N PRO A 43 -16.19 -18.45 -2.06
CA PRO A 43 -16.54 -17.17 -1.44
C PRO A 43 -15.66 -16.80 -0.23
N SER A 44 -14.90 -17.76 0.30
CA SER A 44 -13.93 -17.52 1.36
C SER A 44 -12.65 -16.86 0.85
N ASN A 45 -12.37 -16.95 -0.45
CA ASN A 45 -11.24 -16.27 -1.07
C ASN A 45 -11.51 -14.74 -1.10
N PRO A 46 -10.66 -13.91 -0.46
CA PRO A 46 -10.81 -12.46 -0.44
C PRO A 46 -10.84 -11.82 -1.84
N ARG A 47 -10.19 -12.46 -2.82
CA ARG A 47 -10.19 -12.01 -4.23
C ARG A 47 -11.54 -12.19 -4.91
N ASN A 48 -12.39 -13.10 -4.44
CA ASN A 48 -13.70 -13.38 -5.01
C ASN A 48 -14.84 -12.54 -4.39
N TRP A 49 -14.53 -11.66 -3.43
CA TRP A 49 -15.55 -10.79 -2.83
C TRP A 49 -16.10 -9.74 -3.79
N SER A 50 -17.32 -9.28 -3.53
CA SER A 50 -17.94 -8.21 -4.32
C SER A 50 -17.12 -6.92 -4.28
N THR A 51 -17.06 -6.21 -5.40
CA THR A 51 -16.28 -4.97 -5.55
C THR A 51 -16.63 -3.92 -4.50
N ALA A 52 -17.91 -3.81 -4.11
CA ALA A 52 -18.35 -2.92 -3.04
C ALA A 52 -17.72 -3.28 -1.68
N ARG A 53 -17.61 -4.58 -1.35
CA ARG A 53 -16.96 -5.04 -0.13
C ARG A 53 -15.46 -4.77 -0.16
N LYS A 54 -14.80 -4.96 -1.30
CA LYS A 54 -13.38 -4.66 -1.49
C LYS A 54 -13.08 -3.16 -1.27
N TRP A 55 -13.91 -2.29 -1.85
CA TRP A 55 -13.81 -0.85 -1.64
C TRP A 55 -14.10 -0.44 -0.20
N TYR A 56 -15.10 -1.02 0.45
CA TYR A 56 -15.37 -0.77 1.87
C TYR A 56 -14.15 -1.08 2.74
N ILE A 57 -13.53 -2.25 2.58
CA ILE A 57 -12.32 -2.63 3.33
C ILE A 57 -11.17 -1.69 3.04
N THR A 58 -10.99 -1.31 1.77
CA THR A 58 -9.96 -0.35 1.32
C THR A 58 -10.13 1.01 2.00
N LEU A 59 -11.35 1.54 2.04
CA LEU A 59 -11.68 2.82 2.67
C LEU A 59 -11.49 2.76 4.19
N CYS A 60 -11.92 1.67 4.84
CA CYS A 60 -11.70 1.49 6.27
C CYS A 60 -10.20 1.43 6.61
N ALA A 61 -9.42 0.60 5.93
CA ALA A 61 -7.99 0.45 6.18
C ALA A 61 -7.21 1.75 5.86
N SER A 62 -7.61 2.48 4.81
CA SER A 62 -7.04 3.79 4.47
C SER A 62 -7.43 4.86 5.49
N PHE A 63 -8.65 4.82 6.03
CA PHE A 63 -9.09 5.75 7.08
C PHE A 63 -8.28 5.55 8.37
N LEU A 64 -8.05 4.31 8.80
CA LEU A 64 -7.15 4.04 9.94
C LEU A 64 -5.75 4.62 9.71
N ALA A 65 -5.19 4.41 8.52
CA ALA A 65 -3.88 4.93 8.15
C ALA A 65 -3.86 6.46 8.13
N MET A 66 -4.92 7.09 7.61
CA MET A 66 -5.09 8.55 7.59
C MET A 66 -5.02 9.11 9.00
N VAL A 67 -5.75 8.51 9.95
CA VAL A 67 -5.81 9.00 11.33
C VAL A 67 -4.44 8.94 12.01
N GLY A 68 -3.70 7.84 11.83
CA GLY A 68 -2.31 7.75 12.31
C GLY A 68 -1.43 8.85 11.70
N ASN A 69 -1.57 9.11 10.41
CA ASN A 69 -0.80 10.16 9.75
C ASN A 69 -1.19 11.58 10.18
N ILE A 70 -2.48 11.87 10.42
CA ILE A 70 -2.93 13.13 11.04
C ILE A 70 -2.28 13.29 12.41
N ALA A 71 -2.33 12.23 13.23
CA ALA A 71 -1.74 12.21 14.56
C ALA A 71 -0.22 12.37 14.57
N SER A 72 0.46 12.09 13.45
CA SER A 72 1.90 12.33 13.34
C SER A 72 2.24 13.81 13.41
N SER A 73 1.51 14.65 12.66
CA SER A 73 1.86 16.03 12.39
C SER A 73 1.11 17.04 13.24
N ILE A 74 0.10 16.64 14.02
CA ILE A 74 -0.62 17.55 14.94
C ILE A 74 0.30 18.46 15.76
N PRO A 75 1.41 17.99 16.38
CA PRO A 75 2.24 18.87 17.19
C PRO A 75 2.84 20.05 16.41
N SER A 76 3.04 19.91 15.10
CA SER A 76 3.71 20.94 14.27
C SER A 76 2.94 22.25 14.18
N GLY A 77 1.61 22.24 14.31
CA GLY A 77 0.80 23.47 14.29
C GLY A 77 0.65 24.15 15.66
N CYS A 78 1.16 23.54 16.74
CA CYS A 78 1.06 24.08 18.10
C CYS A 78 2.38 23.99 18.90
N LEU A 79 3.54 23.89 18.22
CA LEU A 79 4.85 23.74 18.86
C LEU A 79 5.15 24.85 19.88
N ARG A 80 4.77 26.10 19.57
CA ARG A 80 4.94 27.26 20.46
C ARG A 80 4.16 27.11 21.76
N SER A 81 2.92 26.63 21.68
CA SER A 81 2.07 26.37 22.85
C SER A 81 2.65 25.25 23.72
N ILE A 82 3.12 24.15 23.10
CA ILE A 82 3.80 23.05 23.81
C ILE A 82 5.06 23.56 24.53
N SER A 83 5.89 24.33 23.82
CA SER A 83 7.12 24.93 24.35
C SER A 83 6.85 25.80 25.57
N LYS A 84 5.82 26.65 25.51
CA LYS A 84 5.45 27.58 26.58
C LYS A 84 4.89 26.88 27.82
N GLU A 85 3.98 25.91 27.67
CA GLU A 85 3.36 25.22 28.83
C GLU A 85 4.32 24.22 29.50
N LEU A 86 5.16 23.53 28.71
CA LEU A 86 6.09 22.53 29.24
C LEU A 86 7.49 23.08 29.53
N HIS A 87 7.70 24.38 29.37
CA HIS A 87 8.96 25.10 29.63
C HIS A 87 10.18 24.48 28.91
N VAL A 88 10.02 24.14 27.63
CA VAL A 88 11.09 23.60 26.77
C VAL A 88 11.28 24.49 25.54
N SER A 89 12.42 24.38 24.84
CA SER A 89 12.60 25.14 23.60
C SER A 89 11.66 24.64 22.48
N GLU A 90 11.41 25.46 21.45
CA GLU A 90 10.59 25.04 20.30
C GLU A 90 11.23 23.86 19.54
N GLU A 91 12.56 23.83 19.47
CA GLU A 91 13.31 22.71 18.89
C GLU A 91 13.10 21.43 19.69
N ALA A 92 13.14 21.53 21.02
CA ALA A 92 12.82 20.41 21.88
C ALA A 92 11.35 19.98 21.68
N ALA A 93 10.39 20.90 21.61
CA ALA A 93 8.99 20.55 21.32
C ALA A 93 8.83 19.80 19.98
N GLY A 94 9.65 20.10 18.98
CA GLY A 94 9.76 19.36 17.71
C GLY A 94 10.14 17.88 17.86
N LEU A 95 10.75 17.47 18.99
CA LEU A 95 11.00 16.06 19.29
C LEU A 95 9.68 15.27 19.43
N SER A 96 8.56 15.89 19.78
CA SER A 96 7.26 15.21 19.85
C SER A 96 6.79 14.65 18.50
N LEU A 97 7.16 15.31 17.40
CA LEU A 97 6.96 14.86 16.02
C LEU A 97 7.98 13.76 15.67
N THR A 98 9.25 14.02 15.98
CA THR A 98 10.39 13.11 15.73
C THR A 98 10.16 11.74 16.37
N LEU A 99 9.84 11.69 17.67
CA LEU A 99 9.69 10.43 18.42
C LEU A 99 8.52 9.59 17.93
N TYR A 100 7.45 10.21 17.43
CA TYR A 100 6.36 9.47 16.82
C TYR A 100 6.78 8.80 15.51
N LEU A 101 7.53 9.52 14.67
CA LEU A 101 8.08 8.98 13.43
C LEU A 101 9.17 7.93 13.71
N LEU A 102 9.95 8.06 14.78
CA LEU A 102 10.82 6.98 15.24
C LEU A 102 10.02 5.75 15.70
N GLY A 103 8.82 5.94 16.27
CA GLY A 103 7.88 4.85 16.49
C GLY A 103 7.48 4.14 15.19
N TYR A 104 7.29 4.90 14.09
CA TYR A 104 7.04 4.32 12.76
C TYR A 104 8.21 3.50 12.22
N CYS A 105 9.42 3.72 12.72
CA CYS A 105 10.57 2.88 12.40
C CYS A 105 10.50 1.53 13.12
N ALA A 106 10.14 1.53 14.40
CA ALA A 106 10.17 0.33 15.23
C ALA A 106 9.01 -0.65 14.92
N GLY A 107 7.81 -0.14 14.71
CA GLY A 107 6.63 -0.99 14.65
C GLY A 107 6.52 -1.89 13.40
N PRO A 108 6.87 -1.47 12.16
CA PRO A 108 6.76 -2.34 10.99
C PRO A 108 7.61 -3.62 11.10
N PHE A 109 8.81 -3.54 11.70
CA PHE A 109 9.65 -4.72 11.91
C PHE A 109 9.05 -5.73 12.88
N LEU A 110 8.27 -5.25 13.84
CA LEU A 110 7.58 -6.10 14.80
C LEU A 110 6.28 -6.65 14.20
N PHE A 111 5.43 -5.78 13.65
CA PHE A 111 4.05 -6.12 13.35
C PHE A 111 3.80 -6.61 11.93
N ALA A 112 4.61 -6.20 10.94
CA ALA A 112 4.41 -6.63 9.56
C ALA A 112 4.60 -8.15 9.40
N PRO A 113 5.69 -8.77 9.92
CA PRO A 113 5.84 -10.21 9.82
C PRO A 113 4.81 -10.97 10.65
N ILE A 114 4.52 -10.52 11.88
CA ILE A 114 3.48 -11.16 12.71
C ILE A 114 2.13 -11.18 11.97
N SER A 115 1.82 -10.16 11.16
CA SER A 115 0.60 -10.13 10.35
C SER A 115 0.52 -11.20 9.26
N GLU A 116 1.67 -11.63 8.73
CA GLU A 116 1.73 -12.69 7.70
C GLU A 116 1.44 -14.07 8.31
N PHE A 117 1.85 -14.30 9.57
CA PHE A 117 1.73 -15.61 10.24
C PHE A 117 0.49 -15.76 11.13
N TYR A 118 0.05 -14.68 11.78
CA TYR A 118 -1.11 -14.71 12.68
C TYR A 118 -2.38 -14.14 12.04
N GLY A 119 -2.25 -13.53 10.86
CA GLY A 119 -3.35 -12.87 10.16
C GLY A 119 -3.36 -11.37 10.38
N ARG A 120 -3.87 -10.65 9.38
CA ARG A 120 -3.88 -9.19 9.37
C ARG A 120 -4.89 -8.62 10.35
N ARG A 121 -6.02 -9.31 10.54
CA ARG A 121 -7.13 -8.87 11.39
C ARG A 121 -6.73 -8.78 12.86
N ILE A 122 -5.97 -9.74 13.35
CA ILE A 122 -5.54 -9.77 14.76
C ILE A 122 -4.66 -8.55 15.05
N ILE A 123 -3.74 -8.23 14.15
CA ILE A 123 -2.82 -7.10 14.33
C ILE A 123 -3.56 -5.77 14.37
N PHE A 124 -4.51 -5.52 13.47
CA PHE A 124 -5.34 -4.31 13.55
C PHE A 124 -6.08 -4.20 14.90
N ARG A 125 -6.60 -5.31 15.41
CA ARG A 125 -7.40 -5.36 16.65
C ARG A 125 -6.58 -5.27 17.92
N THR A 126 -5.30 -5.62 17.89
CA THR A 126 -4.44 -5.53 19.06
C THR A 126 -3.67 -4.22 19.09
N THR A 127 -3.10 -3.77 17.97
CA THR A 127 -2.23 -2.59 17.97
C THR A 127 -3.02 -1.28 17.94
N PHE A 128 -4.13 -1.21 17.21
CA PHE A 128 -4.88 0.04 17.07
C PHE A 128 -5.52 0.53 18.39
N PRO A 129 -6.11 -0.34 19.24
CA PRO A 129 -6.58 0.10 20.56
C PRO A 129 -5.45 0.54 21.49
N VAL A 130 -4.28 -0.09 21.41
CA VAL A 130 -3.11 0.31 22.20
C VAL A 130 -2.60 1.68 21.73
N TYR A 131 -2.56 1.92 20.42
CA TYR A 131 -2.32 3.24 19.85
C TYR A 131 -3.32 4.28 20.40
N LEU A 132 -4.63 3.97 20.36
CA LEU A 132 -5.67 4.86 20.88
C LEU A 132 -5.44 5.21 22.35
N ALA A 133 -5.09 4.21 23.19
CA ALA A 133 -4.78 4.43 24.59
C ALA A 133 -3.58 5.38 24.76
N PHE A 134 -2.48 5.17 24.05
CA PHE A 134 -1.32 6.07 24.11
C PHE A 134 -1.60 7.45 23.53
N SER A 135 -2.45 7.57 22.51
CA SER A 135 -2.91 8.86 21.99
C SER A 135 -3.71 9.64 23.01
N VAL A 136 -4.58 8.98 23.78
CA VAL A 136 -5.28 9.61 24.91
C VAL A 136 -4.28 10.01 26.00
N LEU A 137 -3.34 9.13 26.37
CA LEU A 137 -2.33 9.44 27.38
C LEU A 137 -1.44 10.64 26.99
N CYS A 138 -1.15 10.84 25.70
CA CYS A 138 -0.43 12.03 25.23
C CYS A 138 -1.20 13.33 25.53
N ALA A 139 -2.53 13.31 25.43
CA ALA A 139 -3.35 14.49 25.73
C ALA A 139 -3.31 14.86 27.23
N PHE A 140 -3.14 13.86 28.10
CA PHE A 140 -3.04 14.01 29.56
C PHE A 140 -1.59 13.99 30.07
N ALA A 141 -0.59 14.15 29.21
CA ALA A 141 0.80 14.09 29.61
C ALA A 141 1.13 15.17 30.68
N PRO A 142 1.66 14.80 31.85
CA PRO A 142 1.94 15.77 32.92
C PRO A 142 3.26 16.53 32.72
N ASN A 143 4.17 15.99 31.93
CA ASN A 143 5.46 16.61 31.63
C ASN A 143 5.94 16.22 30.23
N PHE A 144 7.00 16.88 29.77
CA PHE A 144 7.54 16.69 28.43
C PHE A 144 8.07 15.26 28.18
N GLY A 145 8.71 14.63 29.16
CA GLY A 145 9.19 13.24 29.03
C GLY A 145 8.06 12.23 28.83
N ALA A 146 6.98 12.36 29.60
CA ALA A 146 5.79 11.53 29.45
C ALA A 146 5.13 11.72 28.08
N LEU A 147 5.11 12.95 27.56
CA LEU A 147 4.65 13.22 26.20
C LEU A 147 5.53 12.47 25.20
N LEU A 148 6.85 12.60 25.25
CA LEU A 148 7.77 11.94 24.31
C LEU A 148 7.64 10.41 24.31
N VAL A 149 7.56 9.78 25.49
CA VAL A 149 7.37 8.32 25.60
C VAL A 149 6.01 7.91 25.01
N GLY A 150 4.94 8.65 25.34
CA GLY A 150 3.62 8.42 24.78
C GLY A 150 3.60 8.55 23.26
N ARG A 151 4.32 9.54 22.71
CA ARG A 151 4.49 9.73 21.26
C ARG A 151 5.18 8.54 20.61
N PHE A 152 6.31 8.09 21.16
CA PHE A 152 7.04 6.95 20.61
C PHE A 152 6.20 5.68 20.59
N LEU A 153 5.50 5.38 21.69
CA LEU A 153 4.63 4.21 21.80
C LEU A 153 3.43 4.31 20.87
N ALA A 154 2.74 5.46 20.85
CA ALA A 154 1.62 5.69 19.92
C ALA A 154 2.05 5.49 18.45
N GLY A 155 3.22 6.01 18.06
CA GLY A 155 3.78 5.84 16.73
C GLY A 155 4.07 4.37 16.42
N THR A 156 4.70 3.66 17.36
CA THR A 156 5.02 2.23 17.24
C THR A 156 3.76 1.41 16.95
N PHE A 157 2.69 1.57 17.72
CA PHE A 157 1.50 0.75 17.56
C PHE A 157 0.66 1.09 16.33
N VAL A 158 0.56 2.38 15.95
CA VAL A 158 -0.22 2.74 14.74
C VAL A 158 0.49 2.36 13.46
N SER A 159 1.82 2.29 13.47
CA SER A 159 2.61 1.95 12.27
C SER A 159 2.29 0.57 11.71
N ALA A 160 1.79 -0.35 12.54
CA ALA A 160 1.26 -1.64 12.12
C ALA A 160 0.15 -1.50 11.07
N VAL A 161 -0.70 -0.46 11.19
CA VAL A 161 -1.72 -0.17 10.19
C VAL A 161 -1.07 0.23 8.87
N LEU A 162 -0.04 1.08 8.92
CA LEU A 162 0.65 1.59 7.74
C LEU A 162 1.37 0.49 6.97
N SER A 163 1.98 -0.47 7.66
CA SER A 163 2.65 -1.61 7.02
C SER A 163 1.67 -2.66 6.51
N ASN A 164 0.56 -2.88 7.22
CA ASN A 164 -0.35 -3.99 6.92
C ASN A 164 -1.42 -3.62 5.88
N THR A 165 -1.84 -2.36 5.79
CA THR A 165 -2.85 -1.92 4.81
C THR A 165 -2.45 -2.23 3.36
N PRO A 166 -1.21 -1.94 2.89
CA PRO A 166 -0.75 -2.37 1.57
C PRO A 166 -0.88 -3.88 1.32
N GLY A 167 -0.61 -4.68 2.35
CA GLY A 167 -0.79 -6.13 2.26
C GLY A 167 -2.26 -6.56 2.21
N VAL A 168 -3.15 -5.93 2.99
CA VAL A 168 -4.61 -6.13 2.85
C VAL A 168 -5.07 -5.84 1.42
N LEU A 169 -4.57 -4.75 0.84
CA LEU A 169 -4.91 -4.35 -0.53
C LEU A 169 -4.40 -5.38 -1.55
N ALA A 170 -3.21 -5.95 -1.34
CA ALA A 170 -2.66 -7.01 -2.19
C ALA A 170 -3.39 -8.36 -2.07
N ASP A 171 -3.96 -8.66 -0.90
CA ASP A 171 -4.71 -9.89 -0.70
C ASP A 171 -6.12 -9.83 -1.31
N VAL A 172 -6.75 -8.65 -1.32
CA VAL A 172 -8.15 -8.45 -1.73
C VAL A 172 -8.29 -8.06 -3.20
N TRP A 173 -7.37 -7.25 -3.72
CA TRP A 173 -7.41 -6.76 -5.10
C TRP A 173 -6.50 -7.56 -6.02
N ASP A 174 -6.96 -7.71 -7.26
CA ASP A 174 -6.15 -8.28 -8.33
C ASP A 174 -5.07 -7.29 -8.80
N HIS A 175 -4.02 -7.79 -9.45
CA HIS A 175 -2.80 -7.05 -9.80
C HIS A 175 -3.08 -5.70 -10.50
N MET A 176 -4.06 -5.66 -11.40
CA MET A 176 -4.41 -4.44 -12.13
C MET A 176 -5.21 -3.44 -11.29
N GLU A 177 -6.24 -3.91 -10.59
CA GLU A 177 -7.14 -3.04 -9.81
C GLU A 177 -6.51 -2.56 -8.51
N ARG A 178 -5.52 -3.28 -8.00
CA ARG A 178 -4.77 -2.92 -6.80
C ARG A 178 -4.12 -1.54 -6.89
N GLY A 179 -3.71 -1.11 -8.08
CA GLY A 179 -3.14 0.23 -8.30
C GLY A 179 -4.08 1.35 -7.85
N ASN A 180 -5.38 1.21 -8.14
CA ASN A 180 -6.41 2.16 -7.72
C ASN A 180 -6.62 2.17 -6.20
N ALA A 181 -6.61 0.98 -5.59
CA ALA A 181 -6.77 0.83 -4.15
C ALA A 181 -5.56 1.42 -3.38
N MET A 182 -4.35 1.20 -3.91
CA MET A 182 -3.11 1.81 -3.41
C MET A 182 -3.09 3.34 -3.61
N ALA A 183 -3.74 3.87 -4.65
CA ALA A 183 -3.88 5.31 -4.83
C ALA A 183 -4.70 5.94 -3.70
N ILE A 184 -5.84 5.36 -3.32
CA ILE A 184 -6.65 5.85 -2.18
C ILE A 184 -5.86 5.78 -0.87
N PHE A 185 -5.17 4.65 -0.62
CA PHE A 185 -4.31 4.52 0.55
C PHE A 185 -3.21 5.60 0.56
N SER A 186 -2.57 5.83 -0.58
CA SER A 186 -1.50 6.83 -0.68
C SER A 186 -2.01 8.25 -0.47
N THR A 187 -3.17 8.60 -1.04
CA THR A 187 -3.85 9.86 -0.75
C THR A 187 -4.07 10.04 0.75
N SER A 188 -4.47 8.99 1.47
CA SER A 188 -4.63 9.04 2.92
C SER A 188 -3.32 9.31 3.68
N VAL A 189 -2.21 8.76 3.19
CA VAL A 189 -0.87 8.94 3.76
C VAL A 189 -0.32 10.36 3.51
N TRP A 190 -0.68 10.99 2.40
CA TRP A 190 -0.22 12.34 2.06
C TRP A 190 -1.13 13.45 2.56
N ALA A 191 -2.45 13.26 2.47
CA ALA A 191 -3.42 14.24 2.95
C ALA A 191 -3.48 14.26 4.49
N GLY A 192 -3.29 13.12 5.15
CA GLY A 192 -3.35 13.00 6.60
C GLY A 192 -2.41 13.97 7.32
N PRO A 193 -1.09 13.94 7.05
CA PRO A 193 -0.13 14.82 7.70
C PRO A 193 -0.41 16.31 7.45
N SER A 194 -0.95 16.69 6.30
CA SER A 194 -1.29 18.08 6.01
C SER A 194 -2.48 18.61 6.82
N LEU A 195 -3.40 17.74 7.23
CA LEU A 195 -4.56 18.13 8.04
C LEU A 195 -4.19 18.36 9.52
N GLY A 196 -3.16 17.70 10.03
CA GLY A 196 -2.73 17.83 11.44
C GLY A 196 -2.38 19.26 11.88
N PRO A 197 -1.48 19.98 11.18
CA PRO A 197 -1.12 21.37 11.49
C PRO A 197 -2.32 22.32 11.36
N ILE A 198 -3.22 22.10 10.40
CA ILE A 198 -4.43 22.91 10.22
C ILE A 198 -5.35 22.75 11.45
N ILE A 199 -5.65 21.50 11.84
CA ILE A 199 -6.52 21.22 12.97
C ILE A 199 -5.93 21.81 14.27
N SER A 200 -4.66 21.52 14.54
CA SER A 200 -3.97 21.99 15.75
C SER A 200 -3.81 23.52 15.78
N GLY A 201 -3.46 24.14 14.66
CA GLY A 201 -3.26 25.58 14.54
C GLY A 201 -4.54 26.40 14.76
N PHE A 202 -5.72 25.88 14.42
CA PHE A 202 -6.98 26.54 14.78
C PHE A 202 -7.41 26.29 16.22
N LEU A 203 -7.15 25.08 16.75
CA LEU A 203 -7.49 24.76 18.14
C LEU A 203 -6.70 25.59 19.13
N VAL A 204 -5.40 25.79 18.88
CA VAL A 204 -4.50 26.52 19.78
C VAL A 204 -4.83 28.02 19.88
N LEU A 205 -5.57 28.59 18.92
CA LEU A 205 -6.04 29.99 19.00
C LEU A 205 -7.08 30.21 20.09
N HIS A 206 -7.82 29.16 20.47
CA HIS A 206 -8.94 29.26 21.43
C HIS A 206 -8.78 28.37 22.66
N LYS A 207 -7.86 27.40 22.60
CA LYS A 207 -7.66 26.33 23.59
C LYS A 207 -6.17 25.97 23.67
N ASP A 208 -5.80 25.06 24.56
CA ASP A 208 -4.42 24.60 24.72
C ASP A 208 -4.02 23.52 23.70
N TRP A 209 -2.71 23.29 23.54
CA TRP A 209 -2.15 22.27 22.63
C TRP A 209 -2.72 20.86 22.85
N ARG A 210 -3.16 20.55 24.08
CA ARG A 210 -3.79 19.27 24.46
C ARG A 210 -5.03 18.95 23.62
N TRP A 211 -5.76 19.97 23.18
CA TRP A 211 -6.96 19.78 22.35
C TRP A 211 -6.67 19.17 20.98
N GLY A 212 -5.48 19.40 20.42
CA GLY A 212 -5.05 18.69 19.21
C GLY A 212 -5.05 17.18 19.42
N PHE A 213 -4.53 16.73 20.58
CA PHE A 213 -4.51 15.32 20.94
C PHE A 213 -5.90 14.76 21.27
N TYR A 214 -6.78 15.54 21.91
CA TYR A 214 -8.18 15.12 22.13
C TYR A 214 -8.91 14.87 20.81
N VAL A 215 -8.78 15.76 19.83
CA VAL A 215 -9.42 15.59 18.52
C VAL A 215 -8.90 14.33 17.82
N VAL A 216 -7.59 14.10 17.82
CA VAL A 216 -7.03 12.86 17.26
C VAL A 216 -7.51 11.63 18.02
N ALA A 217 -7.63 11.67 19.34
CA ALA A 217 -8.15 10.55 20.12
C ALA A 217 -9.62 10.27 19.76
N CYS A 218 -10.46 11.29 19.61
CA CYS A 218 -11.86 11.12 19.19
C CYS A 218 -11.97 10.53 17.77
N VAL A 219 -11.21 11.06 16.81
CA VAL A 219 -11.21 10.55 15.43
C VAL A 219 -10.63 9.12 15.38
N SER A 220 -9.62 8.82 16.20
CA SER A 220 -9.09 7.46 16.38
C SER A 220 -10.12 6.52 16.99
N GLY A 221 -10.91 6.97 17.95
CA GLY A 221 -12.03 6.19 18.51
C GLY A 221 -13.06 5.83 17.44
N LEU A 222 -13.40 6.78 16.56
CA LEU A 222 -14.27 6.51 15.42
C LEU A 222 -13.64 5.52 14.42
N ALA A 223 -12.36 5.69 14.10
CA ALA A 223 -11.63 4.76 13.24
C ALA A 223 -11.56 3.34 13.86
N ALA A 224 -11.49 3.23 15.18
CA ALA A 224 -11.50 1.95 15.88
C ALA A 224 -12.84 1.20 15.68
N LEU A 225 -13.96 1.90 15.52
CA LEU A 225 -15.25 1.25 15.22
C LEU A 225 -15.23 0.59 13.83
N PHE A 226 -14.65 1.28 12.83
CA PHE A 226 -14.47 0.72 11.49
C PHE A 226 -13.44 -0.41 11.46
N MET A 227 -12.40 -0.34 12.30
CA MET A 227 -11.42 -1.40 12.44
C MET A 227 -12.06 -2.75 12.83
N LEU A 228 -13.11 -2.74 13.65
CA LEU A 228 -13.83 -3.95 14.05
C LEU A 228 -14.55 -4.65 12.88
N THR A 229 -14.85 -3.94 11.79
CA THR A 229 -15.57 -4.52 10.64
C THR A 229 -14.64 -5.17 9.61
N ILE A 230 -13.32 -4.95 9.71
CA ILE A 230 -12.33 -5.54 8.80
C ILE A 230 -12.22 -7.07 9.05
N PRO A 231 -12.54 -7.93 8.05
CA PRO A 231 -12.40 -9.37 8.16
C PRO A 231 -10.94 -9.81 8.02
N GLU A 232 -10.66 -11.10 8.25
CA GLU A 232 -9.35 -11.65 7.89
C GLU A 232 -9.22 -11.68 6.37
N THR A 233 -8.08 -11.22 5.86
CA THR A 233 -7.81 -11.05 4.43
C THR A 233 -6.62 -11.88 3.98
N ASN A 234 -5.79 -12.38 4.89
CA ASN A 234 -4.69 -13.26 4.52
C ASN A 234 -5.20 -14.64 4.10
N GLY A 235 -5.06 -14.96 2.81
CA GLY A 235 -5.50 -16.23 2.22
C GLY A 235 -4.87 -17.46 2.88
N SER A 236 -3.57 -17.41 3.18
CA SER A 236 -2.86 -18.52 3.82
C SER A 236 -3.44 -18.84 5.19
N ILE A 237 -3.78 -17.82 5.99
CA ILE A 237 -4.38 -18.00 7.32
C ILE A 237 -5.81 -18.52 7.24
N ILE A 238 -6.58 -18.07 6.25
CA ILE A 238 -7.93 -18.58 5.99
C ILE A 238 -7.88 -20.09 5.69
N LEU A 239 -6.92 -20.54 4.88
CA LEU A 239 -6.72 -21.97 4.56
C LEU A 239 -6.27 -22.78 5.78
N ILE A 240 -5.35 -22.24 6.59
CA ILE A 240 -4.91 -22.87 7.85
C ILE A 240 -6.09 -23.09 8.78
N GLU A 241 -6.89 -22.06 8.99
CA GLU A 241 -8.05 -22.12 9.86
C GLU A 241 -9.11 -23.10 9.31
N ARG A 242 -9.24 -23.21 7.98
CA ARG A 242 -10.09 -24.22 7.33
C ARG A 242 -9.58 -25.63 7.58
N ALA A 243 -8.29 -25.90 7.36
CA ALA A 243 -7.68 -27.19 7.63
C ALA A 243 -7.82 -27.60 9.11
N ARG A 244 -7.62 -26.66 10.04
CA ARG A 244 -7.89 -26.89 11.48
C ARG A 244 -9.34 -27.23 11.78
N ARG A 245 -10.31 -26.55 11.15
CA ARG A 245 -11.74 -26.85 11.34
C ARG A 245 -12.10 -28.23 10.81
N VAL A 246 -11.61 -28.61 9.63
CA VAL A 246 -11.86 -29.94 9.04
C VAL A 246 -11.27 -31.04 9.93
N ARG A 247 -10.02 -30.87 10.41
CA ARG A 247 -9.40 -31.81 11.37
C ARG A 247 -10.18 -31.92 12.68
N LYS A 248 -10.60 -30.78 13.24
CA LYS A 248 -11.37 -30.74 14.50
C LYS A 248 -12.74 -31.41 14.36
N ALA A 249 -13.33 -31.36 13.18
CA ALA A 249 -14.61 -31.99 12.89
C ALA A 249 -14.53 -33.50 12.59
N ARG A 250 -13.31 -34.07 12.51
CA ARG A 250 -13.08 -35.49 12.18
C ARG A 250 -13.95 -35.98 11.02
N VAL A 251 -13.91 -35.22 9.92
CA VAL A 251 -14.57 -35.64 8.67
C VAL A 251 -13.79 -36.84 8.13
N SER A 252 -14.47 -37.97 7.91
CA SER A 252 -13.89 -39.19 7.33
C SER A 252 -13.11 -38.83 6.06
N ASP A 253 -11.92 -39.41 5.89
CA ASP A 253 -10.97 -39.21 4.78
C ASP A 253 -10.15 -37.90 4.77
N TYR A 254 -10.38 -36.95 5.70
CA TYR A 254 -9.67 -35.64 5.72
C TYR A 254 -8.91 -35.33 7.04
N GLU A 255 -8.65 -36.33 7.89
CA GLU A 255 -8.00 -36.13 9.19
C GLU A 255 -6.52 -35.72 9.11
N GLY A 256 -5.82 -36.08 8.02
CA GLY A 256 -4.40 -35.79 7.79
C GLY A 256 -4.11 -34.53 6.97
N VAL A 257 -5.14 -33.77 6.61
CA VAL A 257 -5.04 -32.69 5.62
C VAL A 257 -4.31 -31.48 6.20
N GLN A 258 -3.27 -31.04 5.49
CA GLN A 258 -2.45 -29.89 5.84
C GLN A 258 -2.47 -28.85 4.72
N THR A 259 -2.08 -27.62 5.04
CA THR A 259 -1.75 -26.62 4.02
C THR A 259 -0.26 -26.69 3.71
N LYS A 260 0.17 -26.22 2.53
CA LYS A 260 1.59 -26.05 2.19
C LYS A 260 2.36 -25.27 3.28
N TYR A 261 1.67 -24.36 3.96
CA TYR A 261 2.21 -23.53 5.03
C TYR A 261 2.35 -24.25 6.37
N GLU A 262 1.42 -25.15 6.73
CA GLU A 262 1.52 -25.96 7.96
C GLU A 262 2.57 -27.07 7.83
N ALA A 263 2.68 -27.69 6.66
CA ALA A 263 3.68 -28.73 6.38
C ALA A 263 5.12 -28.21 6.52
N ALA A 264 5.33 -26.90 6.34
CA ALA A 264 6.63 -26.25 6.51
C ALA A 264 7.08 -26.14 7.98
N GLY A 265 6.21 -26.37 8.97
CA GLY A 265 6.61 -26.62 10.37
C GLY A 265 7.32 -25.47 11.10
N PHE A 266 7.03 -24.21 10.76
CA PHE A 266 7.76 -23.08 11.33
C PHE A 266 7.52 -22.89 12.84
N LYS A 267 8.58 -22.86 13.66
CA LYS A 267 8.53 -22.48 15.08
C LYS A 267 8.50 -20.95 15.23
N LEU A 268 7.83 -20.45 16.27
CA LEU A 268 7.66 -19.01 16.49
C LEU A 268 8.97 -18.22 16.58
N LEU A 269 9.97 -18.82 17.23
CA LEU A 269 11.29 -18.21 17.37
C LEU A 269 12.03 -18.14 16.03
N ASP A 270 11.91 -19.19 15.21
CA ASP A 270 12.52 -19.24 13.88
C ASP A 270 11.83 -18.26 12.94
N ILE A 271 10.51 -18.10 13.06
CA ILE A 271 9.73 -17.08 12.36
C ILE A 271 10.22 -15.69 12.76
N TYR A 272 10.28 -15.38 14.06
CA TYR A 272 10.68 -14.06 14.54
C TYR A 272 12.13 -13.73 14.15
N ARG A 273 13.05 -14.69 14.31
CA ARG A 273 14.45 -14.54 13.89
C ARG A 273 14.56 -14.31 12.39
N THR A 274 13.82 -15.08 11.60
CA THR A 274 13.79 -14.93 10.14
C THR A 274 13.12 -13.62 9.71
N ALA A 275 12.06 -13.23 10.40
CA ALA A 275 11.28 -12.03 10.17
C ALA A 275 12.02 -10.73 10.54
N LEU A 276 12.90 -10.76 11.54
CA LEU A 276 13.76 -9.61 11.84
C LEU A 276 15.02 -9.58 10.97
N THR A 277 15.58 -10.72 10.59
CA THR A 277 16.80 -10.76 9.77
C THR A 277 16.54 -10.45 8.29
N ARG A 278 15.39 -10.88 7.74
CA ARG A 278 15.02 -10.66 6.34
C ARG A 278 14.90 -9.19 5.95
N PRO A 279 14.25 -8.29 6.71
CA PRO A 279 14.18 -6.88 6.37
C PRO A 279 15.57 -6.23 6.27
N TRP A 280 16.55 -6.60 7.11
CA TRP A 280 17.92 -6.09 6.97
C TRP A 280 18.59 -6.59 5.69
N ALA A 281 18.40 -7.85 5.33
CA ALA A 281 18.90 -8.39 4.06
C ALA A 281 18.22 -7.74 2.84
N LEU A 282 16.89 -7.55 2.89
CA LEU A 282 16.13 -6.86 1.85
C LEU A 282 16.49 -5.37 1.78
N MET A 283 16.87 -4.73 2.87
CA MET A 283 17.33 -3.34 2.85
C MET A 283 18.64 -3.18 2.08
N LEU A 284 19.50 -4.21 2.09
CA LEU A 284 20.75 -4.21 1.34
C LEU A 284 20.60 -4.72 -0.09
N ASP A 285 19.43 -5.26 -0.45
CA ASP A 285 19.14 -5.59 -1.84
C ASP A 285 19.06 -4.32 -2.68
N THR A 286 19.66 -4.34 -3.88
CA THR A 286 19.94 -3.13 -4.66
C THR A 286 18.68 -2.35 -5.02
N ILE A 287 17.60 -3.06 -5.39
CA ILE A 287 16.32 -2.44 -5.76
C ILE A 287 15.68 -1.78 -4.54
N SER A 288 15.49 -2.56 -3.49
CA SER A 288 14.87 -2.09 -2.25
C SER A 288 15.65 -0.94 -1.61
N LEU A 289 16.99 -0.98 -1.58
CA LEU A 289 17.82 0.11 -1.05
C LEU A 289 17.59 1.42 -1.79
N LEU A 290 17.70 1.41 -3.12
CA LEU A 290 17.55 2.60 -3.96
C LEU A 290 16.13 3.16 -3.90
N CYS A 291 15.11 2.30 -3.97
CA CYS A 291 13.72 2.73 -3.77
C CYS A 291 13.51 3.32 -2.37
N SER A 292 14.13 2.74 -1.34
CA SER A 292 14.03 3.22 0.04
C SER A 292 14.71 4.55 0.26
N ILE A 293 15.91 4.77 -0.30
CA ILE A 293 16.60 6.07 -0.26
C ILE A 293 15.75 7.14 -0.92
N TYR A 294 15.26 6.87 -2.13
CA TYR A 294 14.47 7.82 -2.89
C TYR A 294 13.17 8.18 -2.17
N MET A 295 12.43 7.17 -1.69
CA MET A 295 11.22 7.38 -0.90
C MET A 295 11.50 8.07 0.44
N ALA A 296 12.65 7.81 1.06
CA ALA A 296 13.03 8.46 2.29
C ALA A 296 13.27 9.94 2.13
N VAL A 297 13.98 10.35 1.07
CA VAL A 297 14.15 11.77 0.78
C VAL A 297 12.80 12.42 0.51
N ILE A 298 11.95 11.84 -0.33
CA ILE A 298 10.63 12.40 -0.64
C ILE A 298 9.76 12.59 0.61
N PHE A 299 9.73 11.60 1.51
CA PHE A 299 8.96 11.69 2.76
C PHE A 299 9.57 12.72 3.72
N THR A 300 10.90 12.80 3.77
CA THR A 300 11.62 13.84 4.53
C THR A 300 11.18 15.23 4.08
N LEU A 301 11.20 15.47 2.77
CA LEU A 301 10.81 16.76 2.19
C LEU A 301 9.37 17.14 2.53
N GLN A 302 8.44 16.18 2.57
CA GLN A 302 7.07 16.46 3.03
C GLN A 302 7.01 16.97 4.46
N TYR A 303 7.73 16.35 5.40
CA TYR A 303 7.72 16.82 6.79
C TYR A 303 8.42 18.17 6.94
N MET A 304 9.42 18.45 6.08
CA MET A 304 9.99 19.79 6.00
C MET A 304 8.96 20.84 5.56
N LEU A 305 7.99 20.49 4.70
CA LEU A 305 6.94 21.43 4.26
C LEU A 305 6.16 22.00 5.45
N PHE A 306 5.93 21.26 6.54
CA PHE A 306 5.22 21.82 7.70
C PHE A 306 5.99 22.97 8.35
N THR A 307 7.31 22.82 8.51
CA THR A 307 8.17 23.89 9.01
C THR A 307 8.27 25.04 8.01
N ILE A 308 8.36 24.72 6.71
CA ILE A 308 8.46 25.72 5.64
C ILE A 308 7.21 26.60 5.59
N TYR A 309 6.02 26.01 5.64
CA TYR A 309 4.76 26.73 5.62
C TYR A 309 4.59 27.60 6.86
N SER A 310 4.92 27.07 8.04
CA SER A 310 4.94 27.85 9.27
C SER A 310 5.87 29.06 9.14
N SER A 311 7.10 28.87 8.64
CA SER A 311 8.06 29.95 8.48
C SER A 311 7.62 31.01 7.46
N VAL A 312 7.12 30.58 6.30
CA VAL A 312 6.67 31.49 5.23
C VAL A 312 5.44 32.29 5.67
N PHE A 313 4.40 31.63 6.17
CA PHE A 313 3.11 32.28 6.40
C PHE A 313 2.97 32.85 7.82
N GLN A 314 3.60 32.25 8.83
CA GLN A 314 3.55 32.79 10.19
C GLN A 314 4.70 33.75 10.45
N ASP A 315 5.96 33.37 10.20
CA ASP A 315 7.11 34.22 10.57
C ASP A 315 7.31 35.39 9.61
N MET A 316 7.27 35.14 8.28
CA MET A 316 7.52 36.21 7.30
C MET A 316 6.29 37.08 7.04
N ARG A 317 5.08 36.49 6.98
CA ARG A 317 3.83 37.23 6.71
C ARG A 317 3.07 37.68 7.97
N GLY A 318 3.45 37.18 9.16
CA GLY A 318 2.80 37.55 10.41
C GLY A 318 1.38 37.00 10.59
N TRP A 319 1.00 35.94 9.87
CA TRP A 319 -0.33 35.35 10.03
C TRP A 319 -0.42 34.55 11.33
N ASN A 320 -1.64 34.45 11.88
CA ASN A 320 -1.88 33.67 13.09
C ASN A 320 -1.63 32.15 12.87
N GLU A 321 -1.53 31.39 13.96
CA GLU A 321 -1.15 29.96 13.93
C GLU A 321 -2.09 29.10 13.07
N GLY A 322 -3.39 29.42 13.02
CA GLY A 322 -4.38 28.70 12.20
C GLY A 322 -4.34 29.08 10.72
N VAL A 323 -4.49 30.37 10.41
CA VAL A 323 -4.52 30.91 9.05
C VAL A 323 -3.19 30.66 8.32
N GLY A 324 -2.06 30.71 9.04
CA GLY A 324 -0.75 30.38 8.50
C GLY A 324 -0.62 28.95 7.98
N GLN A 325 -1.44 28.01 8.46
CA GLN A 325 -1.43 26.61 8.06
C GLN A 325 -2.45 26.28 6.95
N LEU A 326 -3.43 27.17 6.68
CA LEU A 326 -4.44 26.96 5.63
C LEU A 326 -3.86 26.67 4.23
N PRO A 327 -2.72 27.24 3.81
CA PRO A 327 -2.11 26.90 2.52
C PRO A 327 -1.76 25.41 2.38
N LEU A 328 -1.64 24.65 3.48
CA LEU A 328 -1.50 23.18 3.43
C LEU A 328 -2.74 22.49 2.87
N LEU A 329 -3.93 23.12 2.88
CA LEU A 329 -5.11 22.61 2.15
C LEU A 329 -4.82 22.48 0.65
N GLY A 330 -3.94 23.31 0.09
CA GLY A 330 -3.47 23.15 -1.28
C GLY A 330 -2.88 21.77 -1.52
N THR A 331 -2.15 21.22 -0.54
CA THR A 331 -1.61 19.85 -0.66
C THR A 331 -2.71 18.78 -0.61
N VAL A 332 -3.76 18.97 0.20
CA VAL A 332 -4.92 18.07 0.26
C VAL A 332 -5.72 18.12 -1.05
N VAL A 333 -5.96 19.31 -1.60
CA VAL A 333 -6.64 19.50 -2.88
C VAL A 333 -5.81 18.92 -4.02
N GLY A 334 -4.50 19.15 -4.04
CA GLY A 334 -3.55 18.57 -5.00
C GLY A 334 -3.48 17.04 -4.95
N ALA A 335 -3.87 16.43 -3.84
CA ALA A 335 -3.91 14.98 -3.74
C ALA A 335 -4.96 14.34 -4.66
N VAL A 336 -6.07 15.04 -4.90
CA VAL A 336 -7.19 14.57 -5.73
C VAL A 336 -6.79 14.41 -7.21
N PRO A 337 -6.26 15.42 -7.92
CA PRO A 337 -5.82 15.24 -9.30
C PRO A 337 -4.69 14.20 -9.41
N GLY A 338 -3.78 14.11 -8.42
CA GLY A 338 -2.77 13.04 -8.38
C GLY A 338 -3.40 11.64 -8.38
N ALA A 339 -4.40 11.41 -7.55
CA ALA A 339 -5.15 10.16 -7.55
C ALA A 339 -5.88 9.92 -8.89
N LEU A 340 -6.56 10.92 -9.44
CA LEU A 340 -7.28 10.81 -10.72
C LEU A 340 -6.36 10.44 -11.89
N ILE A 341 -5.14 10.99 -11.94
CA ILE A 341 -4.12 10.63 -12.93
C ILE A 341 -3.76 9.14 -12.82
N ILE A 342 -3.65 8.60 -11.60
CA ILE A 342 -3.38 7.17 -11.38
C ILE A 342 -4.56 6.29 -11.80
N PHE A 343 -5.79 6.71 -11.54
CA PHE A 343 -6.98 5.99 -12.01
C PHE A 343 -7.01 5.94 -13.55
N TYR A 344 -6.71 7.06 -14.21
CA TYR A 344 -6.63 7.14 -15.67
C TYR A 344 -5.54 6.22 -16.22
N ASP A 345 -4.37 6.20 -15.60
CA ASP A 345 -3.26 5.37 -16.02
C ASP A 345 -3.49 3.88 -15.78
N THR A 346 -4.12 3.52 -14.66
CA THR A 346 -4.55 2.15 -14.41
C THR A 346 -5.52 1.68 -15.50
N LYS A 347 -6.45 2.54 -15.93
CA LYS A 347 -7.35 2.25 -17.07
C LYS A 347 -6.54 2.07 -18.36
N ARG A 348 -5.64 3.00 -18.68
CA ARG A 348 -4.79 2.94 -19.88
C ARG A 348 -3.98 1.64 -19.95
N ARG A 349 -3.42 1.18 -18.84
CA ARG A 349 -2.67 -0.09 -18.77
C ARG A 349 -3.57 -1.30 -18.94
N ARG A 350 -4.78 -1.28 -18.36
CA ARG A 350 -5.78 -2.33 -18.55
C ARG A 350 -6.15 -2.48 -20.03
N ASP A 351 -6.31 -1.36 -20.73
CA ASP A 351 -6.62 -1.36 -22.15
C ASP A 351 -5.45 -1.92 -22.98
N LYS A 352 -4.19 -1.60 -22.60
CA LYS A 352 -3.00 -2.22 -23.22
C LYS A 352 -2.92 -3.73 -22.99
N LEU A 353 -3.20 -4.20 -21.78
CA LEU A 353 -3.20 -5.64 -21.48
C LEU A 353 -4.25 -6.39 -22.30
N LYS A 354 -5.45 -5.79 -22.46
CA LYS A 354 -6.51 -6.34 -23.33
C LYS A 354 -6.11 -6.36 -24.80
N ALA A 355 -5.27 -5.43 -25.23
CA ALA A 355 -4.71 -5.39 -26.58
C ALA A 355 -3.54 -6.38 -26.79
N GLY A 356 -3.20 -7.22 -25.79
CA GLY A 356 -2.19 -8.26 -25.91
C GLY A 356 -0.75 -7.81 -25.63
N PHE A 357 -0.55 -6.62 -25.05
CA PHE A 357 0.77 -6.19 -24.61
C PHE A 357 1.09 -6.73 -23.22
N ASP A 358 2.29 -7.30 -23.05
CA ASP A 358 2.83 -7.67 -21.74
C ASP A 358 3.13 -6.41 -20.90
N LEU A 359 2.69 -6.43 -19.64
CA LEU A 359 2.95 -5.37 -18.67
C LEU A 359 4.12 -5.78 -17.78
N GLU A 360 5.13 -4.93 -17.71
CA GLU A 360 6.28 -5.15 -16.85
C GLU A 360 6.14 -4.35 -15.54
N PRO A 361 6.69 -4.82 -14.41
CA PRO A 361 6.72 -4.04 -13.18
C PRO A 361 7.28 -2.63 -13.37
N GLU A 362 8.26 -2.48 -14.26
CA GLU A 362 8.92 -1.22 -14.64
C GLU A 362 7.94 -0.20 -15.26
N ASP A 363 6.84 -0.63 -15.88
CA ASP A 363 5.82 0.27 -16.41
C ASP A 363 5.16 1.10 -15.30
N ARG A 364 5.19 0.63 -14.05
CA ARG A 364 4.73 1.39 -12.86
C ARG A 364 5.53 2.67 -12.64
N LEU A 365 6.80 2.71 -13.04
CA LEU A 365 7.70 3.84 -12.77
C LEU A 365 7.51 5.04 -13.70
N THR A 366 6.76 4.87 -14.80
CA THR A 366 6.47 5.96 -15.75
C THR A 366 5.80 7.15 -15.07
N MET A 367 4.93 6.91 -14.09
CA MET A 367 4.29 7.94 -13.30
C MET A 367 5.24 8.65 -12.33
N SER A 368 6.24 7.93 -11.84
CA SER A 368 7.29 8.53 -11.03
C SER A 368 8.24 9.41 -11.83
N MET A 369 8.40 9.20 -13.14
CA MET A 369 9.22 10.08 -13.99
C MET A 369 8.57 11.48 -14.08
N VAL A 370 7.26 11.52 -14.29
CA VAL A 370 6.46 12.75 -14.30
C VAL A 370 6.44 13.39 -12.91
N GLY A 371 6.19 12.58 -11.87
CA GLY A 371 6.17 13.04 -10.48
C GLY A 371 7.52 13.60 -10.02
N GLY A 372 8.64 12.96 -10.34
CA GLY A 372 9.97 13.41 -9.95
C GLY A 372 10.34 14.77 -10.57
N ALA A 373 10.13 14.91 -11.89
CA ALA A 373 10.39 16.18 -12.58
C ALA A 373 9.42 17.29 -12.11
N GLY A 374 8.14 16.95 -11.94
CA GLY A 374 7.11 17.86 -11.43
C GLY A 374 7.41 18.34 -10.01
N PHE A 375 7.93 17.47 -9.13
CA PHE A 375 8.30 17.85 -7.77
C PHE A 375 9.41 18.91 -7.76
N ALA A 376 10.49 18.70 -8.54
CA ALA A 376 11.60 19.64 -8.59
C ALA A 376 11.13 21.01 -9.10
N ALA A 377 10.38 21.03 -10.21
CA ALA A 377 9.83 22.26 -10.78
C ALA A 377 8.90 23.00 -9.79
N ALA A 378 8.02 22.28 -9.12
CA ALA A 378 7.09 22.85 -8.16
C ALA A 378 7.81 23.35 -6.89
N MET A 379 8.92 22.73 -6.47
CA MET A 379 9.73 23.24 -5.34
C MET A 379 10.45 24.53 -5.69
N PHE A 380 11.04 24.63 -6.88
CA PHE A 380 11.65 25.90 -7.32
C PHE A 380 10.60 27.01 -7.41
N TRP A 381 9.42 26.70 -7.96
CA TRP A 381 8.30 27.64 -7.99
C TRP A 381 7.90 28.07 -6.57
N PHE A 382 7.66 27.11 -5.66
CA PHE A 382 7.30 27.41 -4.28
C PHE A 382 8.36 28.29 -3.59
N ALA A 383 9.64 27.90 -3.67
CA ALA A 383 10.75 28.56 -2.97
C ALA A 383 10.85 30.06 -3.30
N TRP A 384 10.85 30.39 -4.59
CA TRP A 384 11.02 31.78 -5.04
C TRP A 384 9.75 32.60 -4.91
N THR A 385 8.57 31.99 -5.03
CA THR A 385 7.31 32.72 -4.83
C THR A 385 6.96 32.92 -3.37
N ALA A 386 7.48 32.08 -2.47
CA ALA A 386 7.32 32.21 -1.03
C ALA A 386 8.32 33.18 -0.38
N GLN A 387 9.48 33.42 -1.00
CA GLN A 387 10.52 34.31 -0.49
C GLN A 387 10.07 35.78 -0.39
N TYR A 388 9.23 36.24 -1.32
CA TYR A 388 8.81 37.64 -1.40
C TYR A 388 7.40 37.82 -0.85
N ASN A 389 7.24 38.73 0.12
CA ASN A 389 5.92 39.01 0.71
C ASN A 389 4.97 39.74 -0.26
N GLU A 390 5.52 40.43 -1.27
CA GLU A 390 4.76 41.12 -2.31
C GLU A 390 3.95 40.15 -3.20
N ILE A 391 4.41 38.90 -3.31
CA ILE A 391 3.72 37.89 -4.11
C ILE A 391 2.50 37.40 -3.34
N HIS A 392 1.35 37.44 -4.00
CA HIS A 392 0.07 37.01 -3.42
C HIS A 392 0.16 35.55 -2.94
N TRP A 393 -0.30 35.30 -1.71
CA TRP A 393 -0.24 34.01 -1.01
C TRP A 393 -0.78 32.81 -1.81
N LEU A 394 -1.69 33.07 -2.74
CA LEU A 394 -2.27 32.06 -3.63
C LEU A 394 -1.21 31.37 -4.50
N VAL A 395 -0.21 32.11 -4.96
CA VAL A 395 0.83 31.58 -5.87
C VAL A 395 1.65 30.45 -5.21
N PRO A 396 2.28 30.64 -4.03
CA PRO A 396 2.96 29.53 -3.35
C PRO A 396 1.99 28.43 -2.90
N THR A 397 0.73 28.75 -2.64
CA THR A 397 -0.30 27.74 -2.32
C THR A 397 -0.56 26.78 -3.49
N ILE A 398 -0.65 27.31 -4.72
CA ILE A 398 -0.83 26.50 -5.95
C ILE A 398 0.41 25.62 -6.19
N ALA A 399 1.61 26.16 -6.00
CA ALA A 399 2.84 25.38 -6.08
C ALA A 399 2.84 24.21 -5.09
N GLY A 400 2.35 24.42 -3.86
CA GLY A 400 2.07 23.38 -2.87
C GLY A 400 1.13 22.27 -3.35
N GLY A 401 0.08 22.64 -4.08
CA GLY A 401 -0.82 21.67 -4.71
C GLY A 401 -0.12 20.80 -5.75
N LEU A 402 0.69 21.40 -6.62
CA LEU A 402 1.48 20.68 -7.62
C LEU A 402 2.56 19.79 -6.99
N LEU A 403 3.15 20.21 -5.87
CA LEU A 403 4.03 19.38 -5.06
C LEU A 403 3.32 18.13 -4.59
N SER A 404 2.09 18.26 -4.05
CA SER A 404 1.31 17.10 -3.61
C SER A 404 0.93 16.13 -4.72
N VAL A 405 0.55 16.64 -5.90
CA VAL A 405 0.35 15.79 -7.11
C VAL A 405 1.59 14.95 -7.37
N SER A 406 2.75 15.60 -7.40
CA SER A 406 4.04 14.99 -7.69
C SER A 406 4.44 13.94 -6.65
N LEU A 407 4.19 14.22 -5.36
CA LEU A 407 4.40 13.29 -4.25
C LEU A 407 3.55 12.03 -4.40
N ILE A 408 2.27 12.17 -4.75
CA ILE A 408 1.36 11.01 -4.91
C ILE A 408 1.75 10.13 -6.08
N LEU A 409 1.99 10.73 -7.26
CA LEU A 409 2.37 9.99 -8.46
C LEU A 409 3.61 9.13 -8.18
N THR A 410 4.58 9.73 -7.53
CA THR A 410 5.84 9.09 -7.18
C THR A 410 5.64 7.98 -6.15
N PHE A 411 4.94 8.27 -5.06
CA PHE A 411 4.75 7.34 -3.96
C PHE A 411 3.97 6.09 -4.38
N VAL A 412 2.88 6.26 -5.14
CA VAL A 412 2.06 5.13 -5.61
C VAL A 412 2.83 4.27 -6.60
N SER A 413 3.67 4.88 -7.45
CA SER A 413 4.52 4.16 -8.40
C SER A 413 5.50 3.25 -7.69
N TYR A 414 6.27 3.79 -6.72
CA TYR A 414 7.27 3.02 -5.99
C TYR A 414 6.67 1.98 -5.05
N LEU A 415 5.55 2.30 -4.37
CA LEU A 415 4.86 1.31 -3.55
C LEU A 415 4.39 0.11 -4.40
N ASN A 416 3.71 0.36 -5.53
CA ASN A 416 3.27 -0.74 -6.39
C ASN A 416 4.46 -1.52 -6.97
N TYR A 417 5.52 -0.82 -7.40
CA TYR A 417 6.73 -1.46 -7.91
C TYR A 417 7.39 -2.38 -6.87
N LEU A 418 7.45 -1.98 -5.59
CA LEU A 418 7.97 -2.83 -4.52
C LEU A 418 7.08 -4.06 -4.27
N VAL A 419 5.76 -3.90 -4.25
CA VAL A 419 4.84 -5.04 -4.09
C VAL A 419 4.96 -6.02 -5.27
N ASP A 420 5.10 -5.51 -6.49
CA ASP A 420 5.23 -6.33 -7.70
C ASP A 420 6.60 -7.01 -7.80
N SER A 421 7.67 -6.35 -7.38
CA SER A 421 9.02 -6.92 -7.41
C SER A 421 9.20 -8.01 -6.34
N TYR A 422 8.59 -7.85 -5.16
CA TYR A 422 8.76 -8.75 -4.02
C TYR A 422 7.47 -9.52 -3.69
N VAL A 423 6.86 -10.22 -4.65
CA VAL A 423 5.56 -10.91 -4.48
C VAL A 423 5.45 -11.74 -3.19
N HIS A 424 6.45 -12.57 -2.89
CA HIS A 424 6.46 -13.43 -1.70
C HIS A 424 6.87 -12.71 -0.41
N TYR A 425 7.50 -11.54 -0.50
CA TYR A 425 8.08 -10.79 0.62
C TYR A 425 7.56 -9.34 0.70
N ALA A 426 6.39 -9.07 0.13
CA ALA A 426 5.90 -7.72 -0.09
C ALA A 426 5.75 -6.93 1.22
N ALA A 427 5.24 -7.55 2.30
CA ALA A 427 5.08 -6.85 3.56
C ALA A 427 6.44 -6.51 4.20
N SER A 428 7.44 -7.39 4.06
CA SER A 428 8.80 -7.13 4.54
C SER A 428 9.48 -6.01 3.74
N ALA A 429 9.32 -5.98 2.41
CA ALA A 429 9.84 -4.89 1.57
C ALA A 429 9.17 -3.53 1.90
N ILE A 430 7.86 -3.54 2.13
CA ILE A 430 7.10 -2.34 2.57
C ILE A 430 7.53 -1.88 3.96
N ALA A 431 7.84 -2.81 4.88
CA ALA A 431 8.33 -2.48 6.20
C ALA A 431 9.70 -1.78 6.15
N VAL A 432 10.64 -2.29 5.34
CA VAL A 432 11.95 -1.65 5.09
C VAL A 432 11.77 -0.24 4.53
N ASN A 433 10.91 -0.09 3.52
CA ASN A 433 10.65 1.21 2.91
C ASN A 433 10.04 2.20 3.93
N THR A 434 9.11 1.72 4.76
CA THR A 434 8.50 2.52 5.83
C THR A 434 9.52 2.93 6.87
N PHE A 435 10.39 2.02 7.29
CA PHE A 435 11.49 2.33 8.19
C PHE A 435 12.42 3.42 7.63
N ALA A 436 12.93 3.23 6.41
CA ALA A 436 13.87 4.16 5.79
C ALA A 436 13.28 5.58 5.69
N ARG A 437 12.02 5.70 5.24
CA ARG A 437 11.37 7.00 5.10
C ARG A 437 11.00 7.66 6.41
N SER A 438 10.66 6.87 7.42
CA SER A 438 10.36 7.38 8.76
C SER A 438 11.60 7.91 9.46
N ILE A 439 12.78 7.31 9.26
CA ILE A 439 14.06 7.86 9.77
C ILE A 439 14.33 9.23 9.16
N GLY A 440 14.27 9.34 7.84
CA GLY A 440 14.49 10.62 7.15
C GLY A 440 13.53 11.69 7.66
N SER A 441 12.24 11.36 7.74
CA SER A 441 11.20 12.29 8.19
C SER A 441 11.30 12.66 9.67
N ALA A 442 11.76 11.75 10.52
CA ALA A 442 12.04 12.03 11.92
C ALA A 442 13.18 13.05 12.06
N SER A 443 14.17 13.03 11.16
CA SER A 443 15.29 13.97 11.19
C SER A 443 14.94 15.37 10.68
N ALA A 444 13.99 15.50 9.75
CA ALA A 444 13.64 16.76 9.09
C ALA A 444 13.42 17.95 10.06
N PRO A 445 12.56 17.83 11.09
CA PRO A 445 12.26 18.96 11.98
C PRO A 445 13.49 19.49 12.75
N LEU A 446 14.51 18.65 12.97
CA LEU A 446 15.66 18.98 13.80
C LEU A 446 16.63 19.98 13.13
N PHE A 447 16.71 19.98 11.80
CA PHE A 447 17.63 20.86 11.07
C PHE A 447 16.92 21.87 10.16
N THR A 448 15.64 21.66 9.83
CA THR A 448 14.93 22.51 8.86
C THR A 448 14.93 23.98 9.28
N THR A 449 14.60 24.28 10.54
CA THR A 449 14.59 25.67 11.02
C THR A 449 15.96 26.35 10.89
N TYR A 450 17.05 25.65 11.21
CA TYR A 450 18.41 26.17 11.05
C TYR A 450 18.78 26.39 9.58
N MET A 451 18.41 25.44 8.72
CA MET A 451 18.64 25.52 7.28
C MET A 451 17.96 26.76 6.67
N PHE A 452 16.70 27.01 7.04
CA PHE A 452 15.93 28.16 6.54
C PHE A 452 16.38 29.49 7.15
N LYS A 453 16.80 29.51 8.42
CA LYS A 453 17.42 30.70 9.03
C LYS A 453 18.74 31.10 8.35
N ALA A 454 19.54 30.12 7.92
CA ALA A 454 20.85 30.38 7.28
C ALA A 454 20.75 30.79 5.80
N MET A 455 19.87 30.15 5.03
CA MET A 455 19.80 30.32 3.56
C MET A 455 18.58 31.11 3.07
N GLY A 456 17.64 31.44 3.96
CA GLY A 456 16.34 31.99 3.59
C GLY A 456 15.44 30.95 2.90
N VAL A 457 14.20 31.34 2.59
CA VAL A 457 13.21 30.45 1.97
C VAL A 457 13.56 30.12 0.52
N GLY A 458 14.02 31.11 -0.25
CA GLY A 458 14.44 30.94 -1.64
C GLY A 458 15.65 30.01 -1.76
N GLY A 459 16.70 30.25 -0.96
CA GLY A 459 17.91 29.42 -0.95
C GLY A 459 17.65 28.01 -0.41
N GLY A 460 16.98 27.90 0.74
CA GLY A 460 16.58 26.62 1.34
C GLY A 460 15.70 25.78 0.42
N GLY A 461 14.68 26.39 -0.19
CA GLY A 461 13.80 25.71 -1.14
C GLY A 461 14.49 25.36 -2.46
N SER A 462 15.46 26.15 -2.93
CA SER A 462 16.26 25.82 -4.12
C SER A 462 17.21 24.65 -3.87
N LEU A 463 17.79 24.53 -2.68
CA LEU A 463 18.58 23.35 -2.29
C LEU A 463 17.71 22.09 -2.33
N ILE A 464 16.51 22.15 -1.75
CA ILE A 464 15.54 21.05 -1.80
C ILE A 464 15.17 20.71 -3.26
N GLY A 465 14.86 21.72 -4.07
CA GLY A 465 14.53 21.54 -5.49
C GLY A 465 15.68 20.93 -6.29
N GLY A 466 16.92 21.31 -6.00
CA GLY A 466 18.13 20.76 -6.61
C GLY A 466 18.35 19.29 -6.26
N VAL A 467 18.24 18.92 -4.98
CA VAL A 467 18.29 17.51 -4.54
C VAL A 467 17.19 16.70 -5.24
N ALA A 468 15.98 17.25 -5.31
CA ALA A 468 14.88 16.58 -5.99
C ALA A 468 15.10 16.43 -7.50
N ALA A 469 15.74 17.39 -8.16
CA ALA A 469 16.09 17.30 -9.58
C ALA A 469 17.09 16.18 -9.86
N VAL A 470 18.10 16.00 -9.00
CA VAL A 470 19.04 14.86 -9.09
C VAL A 470 18.29 13.55 -8.88
N LEU A 471 17.41 13.49 -7.88
CA LEU A 471 16.61 12.31 -7.62
C LEU A 471 15.61 12.02 -8.75
N ALA A 472 15.10 13.03 -9.45
CA ALA A 472 14.19 12.86 -10.59
C ALA A 472 14.79 12.02 -11.73
N ILE A 473 16.12 11.86 -11.79
CA ILE A 473 16.83 10.99 -12.74
C ILE A 473 16.65 9.50 -12.38
N VAL A 474 16.51 9.17 -11.10
CA VAL A 474 16.45 7.78 -10.60
C VAL A 474 15.34 6.95 -11.27
N PRO A 475 14.07 7.41 -11.36
CA PRO A 475 13.03 6.68 -12.10
C PRO A 475 13.39 6.37 -13.55
N PHE A 476 14.08 7.28 -14.26
CA PHE A 476 14.50 7.06 -15.66
C PHE A 476 15.55 5.95 -15.76
N VAL A 477 16.49 5.89 -14.81
CA VAL A 477 17.50 4.84 -14.72
C VAL A 477 16.85 3.49 -14.46
N PHE A 478 15.93 3.41 -13.50
CA PHE A 478 15.18 2.18 -13.22
C PHE A 478 14.32 1.73 -14.38
N TRP A 479 13.66 2.64 -15.08
CA TRP A 479 12.87 2.27 -16.26
C TRP A 479 13.75 1.69 -17.38
N ARG A 480 14.95 2.23 -17.60
CA ARG A 480 15.85 1.75 -18.65
C ARG A 480 16.63 0.48 -18.31
N TYR A 481 17.00 0.30 -17.04
CA TYR A 481 17.90 -0.76 -16.57
C TYR A 481 17.25 -1.74 -15.57
N GLY A 482 15.98 -1.56 -15.24
CA GLY A 482 15.25 -2.31 -14.20
C GLY A 482 15.36 -3.82 -14.33
N LYS A 483 15.13 -4.35 -15.53
CA LYS A 483 15.28 -5.79 -15.82
C LYS A 483 16.65 -6.36 -15.46
N LYS A 484 17.72 -5.64 -15.81
CA LYS A 484 19.10 -6.07 -15.51
C LYS A 484 19.39 -6.00 -14.01
N ILE A 485 18.82 -5.02 -13.33
CA ILE A 485 18.97 -4.84 -11.88
C ILE A 485 18.19 -5.93 -11.14
N ARG A 486 16.97 -6.27 -11.60
CA ARG A 486 16.11 -7.34 -11.05
C ARG A 486 16.73 -8.72 -11.21
N GLY A 487 17.32 -9.00 -12.38
CA GLY A 487 18.03 -10.25 -12.61
C GLY A 487 19.24 -10.51 -11.71
N ARG A 488 19.68 -9.52 -10.92
CA ARG A 488 20.78 -9.67 -9.93
C ARG A 488 20.28 -9.84 -8.49
N SER A 489 18.98 -9.72 -8.23
CA SER A 489 18.40 -9.90 -6.89
C SER A 489 18.06 -11.37 -6.64
N ASN A 490 18.45 -11.88 -5.47
CA ASN A 490 18.10 -13.23 -5.02
C ASN A 490 16.66 -13.34 -4.48
N TYR A 491 15.94 -12.22 -4.34
CA TYR A 491 14.64 -12.15 -3.65
C TYR A 491 13.46 -11.89 -4.58
N THR A 492 13.72 -11.66 -5.87
CA THR A 492 12.70 -11.48 -6.90
C THR A 492 12.54 -12.80 -7.66
N PRO A 493 11.31 -13.26 -7.98
CA PRO A 493 11.11 -14.42 -8.83
C PRO A 493 11.89 -14.26 -10.14
N SER A 494 12.71 -15.24 -10.51
CA SER A 494 13.36 -15.20 -11.83
C SER A 494 12.27 -15.37 -12.91
N ASP A 495 12.39 -14.68 -14.04
CA ASP A 495 11.42 -14.78 -15.14
C ASP A 495 11.26 -16.24 -15.66
N ALA A 496 12.20 -17.13 -15.31
CA ALA A 496 12.13 -18.57 -15.58
C ALA A 496 11.18 -19.33 -14.62
N ALA A 497 11.04 -18.89 -13.36
CA ALA A 497 10.13 -19.50 -12.38
C ALA A 497 8.66 -19.09 -12.63
N VAL A 498 8.42 -17.86 -13.08
CA VAL A 498 7.07 -17.37 -13.43
C VAL A 498 6.50 -18.07 -14.67
N LYS A 499 7.37 -18.47 -15.62
CA LYS A 499 6.95 -19.27 -16.79
C LYS A 499 6.76 -20.77 -16.49
N ALA A 500 7.27 -21.27 -15.37
CA ALA A 500 7.20 -22.67 -15.00
C ALA A 500 5.97 -23.03 -14.14
N ASP A 501 5.22 -22.03 -13.66
CA ASP A 501 4.04 -22.20 -12.81
C ASP A 501 2.76 -21.72 -13.55
N PRO A 502 2.03 -22.60 -14.26
CA PRO A 502 0.93 -22.20 -15.14
C PRO A 502 -0.33 -21.70 -14.41
N GLU A 503 -0.36 -21.78 -13.07
CA GLU A 503 -1.50 -21.29 -12.27
C GLU A 503 -1.55 -19.76 -12.18
N VAL A 504 -0.51 -19.06 -12.64
CA VAL A 504 -0.47 -17.59 -12.70
C VAL A 504 -0.54 -17.12 -14.16
N GLY A 505 -1.76 -16.97 -14.66
CA GLY A 505 -2.08 -15.99 -15.70
C GLY A 505 -1.91 -16.44 -17.15
N THR A 506 -2.91 -17.16 -17.66
CA THR A 506 -3.45 -16.87 -19.01
C THR A 506 -4.97 -16.80 -18.92
N PRO A 507 -5.62 -15.69 -19.33
CA PRO A 507 -7.06 -15.67 -19.43
C PRO A 507 -7.48 -16.58 -20.59
N HIS A 508 -8.14 -17.69 -20.28
CA HIS A 508 -8.84 -18.48 -21.29
C HIS A 508 -9.88 -17.57 -21.97
N PRO A 509 -9.81 -17.34 -23.29
CA PRO A 509 -10.90 -16.68 -23.98
C PRO A 509 -12.13 -17.58 -23.88
N ALA A 510 -13.20 -17.03 -23.32
CA ALA A 510 -14.51 -17.65 -23.28
C ALA A 510 -14.99 -17.90 -24.73
N ASN A 511 -14.92 -19.15 -25.17
CA ASN A 511 -15.65 -19.67 -26.31
C ASN A 511 -15.91 -21.17 -26.07
N HIS A 512 -16.79 -21.48 -25.12
CA HIS A 512 -17.53 -22.75 -25.14
C HIS A 512 -18.91 -22.47 -25.75
N SER A 513 -18.94 -22.45 -27.08
CA SER A 513 -20.17 -22.68 -27.83
C SER A 513 -20.39 -24.18 -27.97
N LEU A 514 -21.44 -24.69 -27.31
CA LEU A 514 -22.34 -25.77 -27.74
C LEU A 514 -21.79 -26.77 -28.79
N ARG A 515 -21.47 -27.99 -28.34
CA ARG A 515 -21.39 -29.31 -29.05
C ARG A 515 -20.57 -30.22 -28.11
N GLU A 516 -20.94 -31.41 -27.67
CA GLU A 516 -22.01 -32.37 -27.95
C GLU A 516 -22.23 -33.16 -26.64
N PHE A 517 -23.50 -33.38 -26.29
CA PHE A 517 -23.95 -34.37 -25.32
C PHE A 517 -24.65 -35.44 -26.16
N GLU A 518 -23.94 -36.50 -26.52
CA GLU A 518 -24.38 -37.73 -27.22
C GLU A 518 -23.05 -38.46 -27.53
N GLU A 519 -22.72 -39.69 -27.14
CA GLU A 519 -23.46 -40.88 -26.75
C GLU A 519 -22.56 -41.70 -25.80
N ASP A 520 -23.15 -42.24 -24.72
CA ASP A 520 -22.64 -43.44 -24.05
C ASP A 520 -23.71 -44.52 -24.24
N THR A 521 -23.54 -45.38 -25.25
CA THR A 521 -24.20 -46.69 -25.29
C THR A 521 -23.37 -47.72 -26.04
N ASN A 522 -22.70 -48.56 -25.25
CA ASN A 522 -22.79 -50.01 -25.28
C ASN A 522 -22.21 -50.83 -26.46
N VAL A 523 -21.36 -51.77 -26.04
CA VAL A 523 -21.29 -53.19 -26.43
C VAL A 523 -20.02 -53.63 -27.19
N SER A 524 -19.33 -54.52 -26.49
CA SER A 524 -18.29 -55.44 -26.91
C SER A 524 -18.66 -56.27 -28.15
N ARG A 525 -17.72 -56.40 -29.09
CA ARG A 525 -17.51 -57.64 -29.86
C ARG A 525 -16.09 -57.72 -30.42
N THR A 526 -15.53 -58.89 -30.16
CA THR A 526 -14.28 -59.52 -30.62
C THR A 526 -14.05 -59.54 -32.13
N GLY A 527 -12.79 -59.49 -32.57
CA GLY A 527 -12.34 -60.23 -33.76
C GLY A 527 -11.27 -59.59 -34.68
N SER A 528 -10.07 -60.19 -34.65
CA SER A 528 -9.11 -60.43 -35.76
C SER A 528 -8.32 -59.30 -36.47
N ASN A 529 -7.01 -59.31 -36.15
CA ASN A 529 -5.78 -59.23 -36.98
C ASN A 529 -5.33 -57.94 -37.72
N PRO A 530 -3.99 -57.74 -37.83
CA PRO A 530 -3.34 -56.46 -38.17
C PRO A 530 -2.80 -56.40 -39.60
N ALA A 531 -2.77 -55.21 -40.22
CA ALA A 531 -1.77 -54.82 -41.21
C ALA A 531 -1.88 -53.32 -41.55
N GLU A 532 -0.73 -52.74 -41.88
CA GLU A 532 -0.51 -51.49 -42.64
C GLU A 532 -0.35 -50.17 -41.88
N ALA A 533 0.92 -49.75 -41.82
CA ALA A 533 1.41 -48.42 -41.51
C ALA A 533 1.64 -47.64 -42.81
N HIS A 534 1.31 -46.33 -42.84
CA HIS A 534 2.05 -45.23 -43.51
C HIS A 534 1.35 -43.86 -43.30
N PRO A 535 2.03 -42.70 -43.47
CA PRO A 535 2.09 -41.68 -42.42
C PRO A 535 1.36 -40.36 -42.70
N VAL A 536 0.98 -39.70 -41.61
CA VAL A 536 0.39 -38.35 -41.56
C VAL A 536 1.48 -37.30 -41.73
N ASN A 537 1.63 -36.74 -42.94
CA ASN A 537 2.51 -35.59 -43.19
C ASN A 537 1.91 -34.54 -44.15
N HIS A 538 0.63 -34.65 -44.52
CA HIS A 538 -0.02 -33.76 -45.49
C HIS A 538 -0.78 -32.57 -44.85
N SER A 539 -1.08 -32.63 -43.54
CA SER A 539 -1.88 -31.60 -42.86
C SER A 539 -1.08 -30.39 -42.35
N LEU A 540 0.25 -30.52 -42.20
CA LEU A 540 1.10 -29.43 -41.72
C LEU A 540 1.45 -28.41 -42.80
N ARG A 541 1.54 -28.84 -44.07
CA ARG A 541 1.84 -27.95 -45.21
C ARG A 541 0.69 -27.01 -45.55
N GLU A 542 -0.56 -27.48 -45.48
CA GLU A 542 -1.74 -26.64 -45.73
C GLU A 542 -1.95 -25.58 -44.62
N MET A 543 -1.54 -25.88 -43.38
CA MET A 543 -1.57 -24.91 -42.28
C MET A 543 -0.50 -23.83 -42.37
N GLU A 544 0.65 -24.09 -43.01
CA GLU A 544 1.70 -23.10 -43.22
C GLU A 544 1.37 -22.15 -44.39
N GLU A 545 0.79 -22.66 -45.47
CA GLU A 545 0.35 -21.84 -46.62
C GLU A 545 -0.79 -20.89 -46.23
N GLY A 546 -1.75 -21.33 -45.42
CA GLY A 546 -2.80 -20.46 -44.87
C GLY A 546 -2.28 -19.34 -43.96
N ARG A 547 -1.18 -19.59 -43.23
CA ARG A 547 -0.56 -18.60 -42.33
C ARG A 547 0.27 -17.55 -43.08
N GLN A 548 0.85 -17.89 -44.23
CA GLN A 548 1.55 -16.93 -45.07
C GLN A 548 0.58 -16.00 -45.80
N LEU A 549 -0.53 -16.53 -46.32
CA LEU A 549 -1.58 -15.75 -46.99
C LEU A 549 -2.23 -14.70 -46.07
N SER A 550 -2.45 -15.03 -44.79
CA SER A 550 -2.99 -14.09 -43.80
C SER A 550 -2.03 -12.94 -43.48
N ARG A 551 -0.71 -13.18 -43.49
CA ARG A 551 0.31 -12.15 -43.23
C ARG A 551 0.49 -11.19 -44.40
N THR A 552 0.33 -11.68 -45.63
CA THR A 552 0.37 -10.81 -46.81
C THR A 552 -0.85 -9.90 -46.90
N LEU A 553 -2.04 -10.39 -46.51
CA LEU A 553 -3.26 -9.58 -46.50
C LEU A 553 -3.22 -8.49 -45.42
N SER A 554 -2.71 -8.79 -44.22
CA SER A 554 -2.57 -7.77 -43.17
C SER A 554 -1.57 -6.68 -43.54
N SER A 555 -0.51 -7.01 -44.29
CA SER A 555 0.47 -6.02 -44.75
C SER A 555 -0.06 -5.09 -45.84
N GLN A 556 -1.10 -5.49 -46.59
CA GLN A 556 -1.74 -4.63 -47.59
C GLN A 556 -2.81 -3.71 -47.00
N GLU A 557 -3.41 -4.06 -45.87
CA GLU A 557 -4.34 -3.18 -45.14
C GLU A 557 -3.62 -2.09 -44.33
N GLU A 558 -2.36 -2.28 -43.93
CA GLU A 558 -1.57 -1.23 -43.28
C GLU A 558 -0.94 -0.21 -44.25
N ALA A 559 -1.01 -0.47 -45.56
CA ALA A 559 -0.43 0.38 -46.62
C ALA A 559 -1.48 1.15 -47.46
N ARG A 560 -2.75 1.14 -47.05
CA ARG A 560 -3.84 1.99 -47.56
C ARG A 560 -4.39 2.84 -46.42
#